data_AF-A0AAD7IXW4-F1
#
_entry.id   AF-A0AAD7IXW4-F1
#
_cell.length_a   1.000
_cell.length_b   1.000
_cell.length_c   1.000
_cell.angle_alpha   90.00
_cell.angle_beta   90.00
_cell.angle_gamma   90.00
#
_symmetry.space_group_name_H-M   'P 1'
#
loop_
_entity.id
_entity.type
_entity.pdbx_description
1 polymer ?
#
loop_
_entity_poly.entity_id
_entity_poly.type
_entity_poly.pdbx_seq_one_letter_code
_entity_poly.pdbx_strand_id
1 'polypeptide(L)'
;MDQIVQGDPNSVMSRLVKIIFLTQLKPTTSTQFVACSDIGAIAALALRNRERYIGQVIDIAGDKLSPRDMADGWREVFGEEMRPKLMGGNALAWATRAGMVEFRTMFKFFNSSEGGWNVDIPALRAQYPELKDRKTFLRTEVQNTTSS
;
A
#
# COMPACT_ATOMS: atom_id res chain seq x y z
N MET A 1 -1.76 -7.51 26.85
CA MET A 1 -2.74 -7.46 25.75
C MET A 1 -2.26 -6.40 24.75
N ASP A 2 -1.02 -6.51 24.22
CA ASP A 2 -0.31 -5.33 23.69
C ASP A 2 0.82 -5.67 22.69
N GLN A 3 0.56 -6.57 21.73
CA GLN A 3 1.58 -7.05 20.78
C GLN A 3 1.11 -7.09 19.31
N ILE A 4 0.01 -6.45 18.94
CA ILE A 4 -0.56 -6.58 17.58
C ILE A 4 -0.29 -5.36 16.66
N VAL A 5 0.25 -4.23 17.12
CA VAL A 5 0.20 -2.97 16.33
C VAL A 5 1.56 -2.40 15.90
N GLN A 6 2.64 -3.19 15.86
CA GLN A 6 3.86 -2.79 15.14
C GLN A 6 4.34 -3.96 14.29
N GLY A 7 3.91 -3.97 13.02
CA GLY A 7 4.36 -4.95 12.05
C GLY A 7 5.83 -4.72 11.73
N ASP A 8 6.71 -5.49 12.37
CA ASP A 8 8.13 -5.55 12.01
C ASP A 8 8.25 -5.77 10.48
N PRO A 9 8.90 -4.87 9.73
CA PRO A 9 9.06 -4.98 8.28
C PRO A 9 9.86 -6.23 7.85
N ASN A 10 10.59 -6.85 8.78
CA ASN A 10 11.28 -8.12 8.61
C ASN A 10 10.47 -9.34 9.04
N SER A 11 9.29 -9.13 9.64
CA SER A 11 8.42 -10.22 10.07
C SER A 11 7.98 -11.07 8.89
N VAL A 12 7.82 -12.35 9.17
CA VAL A 12 7.36 -13.35 8.21
C VAL A 12 6.02 -12.93 7.59
N MET A 13 5.12 -12.34 8.39
CA MET A 13 3.83 -11.87 7.91
C MET A 13 3.93 -10.71 6.91
N SER A 14 4.76 -9.70 7.21
CA SER A 14 4.94 -8.53 6.32
C SER A 14 5.50 -8.94 4.95
N ARG A 15 6.40 -9.93 4.93
CA ARG A 15 6.99 -10.48 3.71
C ARG A 15 6.01 -11.34 2.92
N LEU A 16 5.17 -12.13 3.60
CA LEU A 16 4.12 -12.93 2.97
C LEU A 16 3.08 -12.05 2.27
N VAL A 17 2.62 -10.98 2.92
CA VAL A 17 1.65 -10.05 2.34
C VAL A 17 2.21 -9.40 1.08
N LYS A 18 3.49 -8.96 1.11
CA LYS A 18 4.18 -8.43 -0.08
C LYS A 18 4.19 -9.43 -1.24
N ILE A 19 4.46 -10.71 -0.97
CA ILE A 19 4.52 -11.75 -2.03
C ILE A 19 3.13 -12.09 -2.56
N ILE A 20 2.14 -12.24 -1.69
CA ILE A 20 0.76 -12.55 -2.09
C ILE A 20 0.21 -11.40 -2.95
N PHE A 21 0.46 -10.14 -2.59
CA PHE A 21 0.05 -8.99 -3.40
C PHE A 21 0.73 -8.94 -4.77
N LEU A 22 2.05 -9.18 -4.84
CA LEU A 22 2.80 -9.12 -6.10
C LEU A 22 2.50 -10.30 -7.04
N THR A 23 2.12 -11.45 -6.51
CA THR A 23 1.90 -12.67 -7.31
C THR A 23 0.46 -12.90 -7.74
N GLN A 24 -0.53 -12.31 -7.05
CA GLN A 24 -1.96 -12.48 -7.34
C GLN A 24 -2.58 -11.36 -8.19
N LEU A 25 -1.89 -10.22 -8.33
CA LEU A 25 -2.25 -9.18 -9.31
C LEU A 25 -1.60 -9.48 -10.65
N LYS A 26 -2.32 -9.28 -11.76
CA LYS A 26 -1.66 -9.32 -13.08
C LYS A 26 -0.58 -8.23 -13.10
N PRO A 27 0.59 -8.45 -13.71
CA PRO A 27 1.69 -7.48 -13.71
C PRO A 27 1.32 -6.09 -14.23
N THR A 28 0.24 -5.97 -15.01
CA THR A 28 -0.28 -4.73 -15.59
C THR A 28 -1.52 -4.18 -14.90
N THR A 29 -2.15 -4.94 -13.98
CA THR A 29 -3.28 -4.43 -13.20
C THR A 29 -2.75 -3.39 -12.22
N SER A 30 -3.14 -2.14 -12.42
CA SER A 30 -2.75 -1.04 -11.54
C SER A 30 -3.79 -0.84 -10.45
N THR A 31 -3.35 -0.65 -9.21
CA THR A 31 -4.21 -0.40 -8.06
C THR A 31 -3.76 0.87 -7.34
N GLN A 32 -4.68 1.56 -6.68
CA GLN A 32 -4.39 2.78 -5.95
C GLN A 32 -3.84 2.48 -4.55
N PHE A 33 -2.81 3.23 -4.17
CA PHE A 33 -2.12 3.10 -2.88
C PHE A 33 -2.04 4.44 -2.17
N VAL A 34 -2.01 4.40 -0.84
CA VAL A 34 -1.81 5.56 0.03
C VAL A 34 -0.80 5.20 1.12
N ALA A 35 0.09 6.13 1.47
CA ALA A 35 0.99 5.94 2.60
C ALA A 35 0.20 6.05 3.92
N CYS A 36 0.46 5.15 4.88
CA CYS A 36 -0.24 5.18 6.18
C CYS A 36 -0.04 6.51 6.92
N SER A 37 1.14 7.14 6.76
CA SER A 37 1.43 8.47 7.30
C SER A 37 0.45 9.54 6.78
N ASP A 38 0.04 9.43 5.51
CA ASP A 38 -0.79 10.43 4.85
C ASP A 38 -2.24 10.28 5.31
N ILE A 39 -2.69 9.05 5.60
CA ILE A 39 -3.96 8.81 6.29
C ILE A 39 -3.97 9.55 7.63
N GLY A 40 -2.90 9.40 8.42
CA GLY A 40 -2.75 10.09 9.70
C GLY A 40 -2.73 11.62 9.56
N ALA A 41 -2.01 12.13 8.57
CA ALA A 41 -1.93 13.57 8.31
C ALA A 41 -3.29 14.18 7.91
N ILE A 42 -4.01 13.50 7.00
CA ILE A 42 -5.35 13.93 6.56
C ILE A 42 -6.35 13.82 7.70
N ALA A 43 -6.33 12.73 8.48
CA ALA A 43 -7.18 12.58 9.65
C ALA A 43 -6.94 13.68 10.68
N ALA A 44 -5.67 13.99 10.97
CA ALA A 44 -5.32 15.08 11.89
C ALA A 44 -5.77 16.44 11.36
N LEU A 45 -5.69 16.69 10.05
CA LEU A 45 -6.21 17.91 9.43
C LEU A 45 -7.74 18.00 9.55
N ALA A 46 -8.44 16.91 9.29
CA ALA A 46 -9.90 16.84 9.38
C ALA A 46 -10.38 17.11 10.81
N LEU A 47 -9.70 16.56 11.82
CA LEU A 47 -10.00 16.80 13.23
C LEU A 47 -9.78 18.27 13.64
N ARG A 48 -8.73 18.92 13.12
CA ARG A 48 -8.46 20.34 13.41
C ARG A 48 -9.42 21.30 12.70
N ASN A 49 -10.02 20.88 11.59
CA ASN A 49 -10.91 21.70 10.77
C ASN A 49 -12.32 21.11 10.72
N ARG A 50 -12.85 20.70 11.88
CA ARG A 50 -14.08 19.88 11.98
C ARG A 50 -15.25 20.44 11.17
N GLU A 51 -15.50 21.74 11.20
CA GLU A 51 -16.60 22.38 10.46
C GLU A 51 -16.52 22.12 8.95
N ARG A 52 -15.30 22.06 8.40
CA ARG A 52 -15.08 21.79 6.99
C ARG A 52 -15.28 20.32 6.61
N TYR A 53 -15.08 19.39 7.54
CA TYR A 53 -14.96 17.95 7.22
C TYR A 53 -16.05 17.07 7.83
N ILE A 54 -16.86 17.59 8.74
CA ILE A 54 -17.92 16.81 9.39
C ILE A 54 -18.93 16.29 8.36
N GLY A 55 -19.27 14.99 8.47
CA GLY A 55 -20.21 14.33 7.56
C GLY A 55 -19.65 13.98 6.18
N GLN A 56 -18.37 14.27 5.90
CA GLN A 56 -17.74 13.92 4.63
C GLN A 56 -17.09 12.53 4.67
N VAL A 57 -17.13 11.85 3.53
CA VAL A 57 -16.32 10.67 3.23
C VAL A 57 -15.22 11.12 2.28
N ILE A 58 -13.96 10.78 2.60
CA ILE A 58 -12.80 11.18 1.82
C ILE A 58 -12.08 9.90 1.38
N ASP A 59 -12.16 9.59 0.09
CA ASP A 59 -11.35 8.54 -0.49
C ASP A 59 -9.93 9.07 -0.72
N ILE A 60 -8.91 8.26 -0.39
CA ILE A 60 -7.51 8.70 -0.40
C ILE A 60 -6.61 7.74 -1.17
N ALA A 61 -5.83 8.29 -2.10
CA ALA A 61 -4.84 7.58 -2.89
C ALA A 61 -3.72 8.55 -3.30
N GLY A 62 -2.48 8.20 -2.99
CA GLY A 62 -1.29 8.98 -3.37
C GLY A 62 -0.70 8.60 -4.72
N ASP A 63 -0.87 7.34 -5.14
CA ASP A 63 -0.37 6.84 -6.41
C ASP A 63 -1.23 5.68 -6.95
N LYS A 64 -1.08 5.36 -8.24
CA LYS A 64 -1.71 4.20 -8.89
C LYS A 64 -0.63 3.36 -9.54
N LEU A 65 -0.41 2.16 -9.01
CA LEU A 65 0.75 1.35 -9.33
C LEU A 65 0.36 -0.07 -9.72
N SER A 66 0.98 -0.59 -10.76
CA SER A 66 1.04 -2.03 -11.04
C SER A 66 2.21 -2.68 -10.29
N PRO A 67 2.23 -4.03 -10.19
CA PRO A 67 3.41 -4.75 -9.69
C PRO A 67 4.72 -4.36 -10.40
N ARG A 68 4.65 -4.05 -11.71
CA ARG A 68 5.81 -3.56 -12.48
C ARG A 68 6.25 -2.17 -12.02
N ASP A 69 5.32 -1.23 -11.85
CA ASP A 69 5.65 0.14 -11.42
C ASP A 69 6.29 0.16 -10.02
N MET A 70 5.83 -0.73 -9.13
CA MET A 70 6.43 -0.93 -7.82
C MET A 70 7.88 -1.43 -7.93
N ALA A 71 8.13 -2.47 -8.75
CA ALA A 71 9.47 -3.02 -8.95
C ALA A 71 10.43 -2.02 -9.61
N ASP A 72 9.94 -1.29 -10.61
CA ASP A 72 10.71 -0.24 -11.30
C ASP A 72 11.04 0.91 -10.35
N GLY A 73 10.10 1.29 -9.49
CA GLY A 73 10.35 2.33 -8.50
C GLY A 73 11.32 1.94 -7.41
N TRP A 74 11.28 0.68 -6.97
CA TRP A 74 12.29 0.14 -6.07
C TRP A 74 13.69 0.22 -6.68
N ARG A 75 13.84 -0.27 -7.92
CA ARG A 75 15.11 -0.23 -8.65
C ARG A 75 15.62 1.20 -8.85
N GLU A 76 14.74 2.14 -9.16
CA GLU A 76 15.08 3.55 -9.34
C GLU A 76 15.63 4.19 -8.05
N VAL A 77 15.05 3.86 -6.88
CA VAL A 77 15.43 4.50 -5.60
C VAL A 77 16.61 3.81 -4.94
N PHE A 78 16.66 2.47 -4.98
CA PHE A 78 17.64 1.67 -4.24
C PHE A 78 18.76 1.08 -5.12
N GLY A 79 18.63 1.12 -6.44
CA GLY A 79 19.62 0.57 -7.38
C GLY A 79 19.66 -0.95 -7.47
N GLU A 80 18.75 -1.66 -6.77
CA GLU A 80 18.67 -3.12 -6.78
C GLU A 80 17.29 -3.62 -7.22
N GLU A 81 17.20 -4.87 -7.67
CA GLU A 81 15.90 -5.48 -7.96
C GLU A 81 15.11 -5.73 -6.68
N MET A 82 13.81 -5.45 -6.73
CA MET A 82 12.88 -5.83 -5.67
C MET A 82 12.80 -7.37 -5.62
N ARG A 83 13.65 -8.02 -4.84
CA ARG A 83 13.64 -9.48 -4.68
C ARG A 83 12.49 -9.88 -3.75
N PRO A 84 11.43 -10.54 -4.24
CA PRO A 84 10.46 -11.15 -3.34
C PRO A 84 11.21 -12.29 -2.63
N LYS A 85 11.52 -12.16 -1.33
CA LYS A 85 12.04 -13.30 -0.57
C LYS A 85 10.92 -14.33 -0.42
N LEU A 86 10.82 -15.25 -1.38
CA LEU A 86 9.87 -16.36 -1.36
C LEU A 86 9.95 -17.06 -0.01
N MET A 87 8.80 -17.17 0.67
CA MET A 87 8.70 -17.90 1.93
C MET A 87 8.76 -19.41 1.69
N GLY A 88 9.47 -20.11 2.58
CA GLY A 88 9.32 -21.56 2.73
C GLY A 88 7.88 -21.95 3.09
N GLY A 89 7.48 -23.15 2.69
CA GLY A 89 6.07 -23.58 2.54
C GLY A 89 5.13 -23.45 3.75
N ASN A 90 5.63 -23.30 4.98
CA ASN A 90 4.79 -23.25 6.18
C ASN A 90 4.03 -21.93 6.35
N ALA A 91 4.60 -20.81 5.88
CA ALA A 91 3.99 -19.49 6.00
C ALA A 91 2.90 -19.28 4.92
N LEU A 92 3.14 -19.84 3.72
CA LEU A 92 2.14 -19.94 2.64
C LEU A 92 0.95 -20.82 3.08
N ALA A 93 1.22 -21.96 3.73
CA ALA A 93 0.19 -22.85 4.25
C ALA A 93 -0.71 -22.18 5.31
N TRP A 94 -0.16 -21.32 6.18
CA TRP A 94 -0.96 -20.58 7.18
C TRP A 94 -1.85 -19.50 6.55
N ALA A 95 -1.35 -18.78 5.52
CA ALA A 95 -2.14 -17.81 4.76
C ALA A 95 -3.30 -18.44 3.95
N THR A 96 -3.23 -19.76 3.68
CA THR A 96 -4.14 -20.43 2.75
C THR A 96 -5.50 -20.89 3.29
N ARG A 97 -5.75 -20.91 4.61
CA ARG A 97 -7.01 -21.50 5.15
C ARG A 97 -8.12 -20.52 5.53
N ALA A 98 -7.80 -19.35 6.08
CA ALA A 98 -8.81 -18.37 6.49
C ALA A 98 -8.78 -17.13 5.60
N GLY A 99 -7.64 -16.43 5.50
CA GLY A 99 -7.54 -15.17 4.74
C GLY A 99 -7.69 -15.28 3.22
N MET A 100 -7.66 -16.49 2.65
CA MET A 100 -7.71 -16.68 1.19
C MET A 100 -9.06 -16.28 0.58
N VAL A 101 -10.17 -16.34 1.32
CA VAL A 101 -11.48 -15.94 0.77
C VAL A 101 -11.58 -14.42 0.66
N GLU A 102 -11.17 -13.70 1.69
CA GLU A 102 -11.13 -12.24 1.72
C GLU A 102 -10.10 -11.72 0.71
N PHE A 103 -8.90 -12.31 0.66
CA PHE A 103 -7.89 -11.96 -0.34
C PHE A 103 -8.35 -12.26 -1.77
N ARG A 104 -8.98 -13.41 -2.02
CA ARG A 104 -9.51 -13.74 -3.36
C ARG A 104 -10.62 -12.77 -3.77
N THR A 105 -11.46 -12.34 -2.83
CA THR A 105 -12.50 -11.35 -3.09
C THR A 105 -11.89 -9.98 -3.38
N MET A 106 -10.89 -9.55 -2.61
CA MET A 106 -10.14 -8.32 -2.83
C MET A 106 -9.40 -8.32 -4.18
N PHE A 107 -8.70 -9.42 -4.53
CA PHE A 107 -8.02 -9.53 -5.82
C PHE A 107 -9.00 -9.64 -6.99
N LYS A 108 -10.18 -10.24 -6.81
CA LYS A 108 -11.26 -10.17 -7.82
C LYS A 108 -11.74 -8.73 -8.01
N PHE A 109 -11.90 -7.96 -6.93
CA PHE A 109 -12.27 -6.55 -7.00
C PHE A 109 -11.21 -5.73 -7.75
N PHE A 110 -9.92 -5.89 -7.41
CA PHE A 110 -8.81 -5.20 -8.08
C PHE A 110 -8.63 -5.59 -9.55
N ASN A 111 -8.87 -6.86 -9.89
CA ASN A 111 -8.77 -7.36 -11.27
C ASN A 111 -10.08 -7.25 -12.06
N SER A 112 -11.14 -6.67 -11.49
CA SER A 112 -12.41 -6.47 -12.18
C SER A 112 -12.26 -5.38 -13.27
N SER A 113 -13.15 -5.41 -14.28
CA SER A 113 -13.15 -4.44 -15.38
C SER A 113 -13.38 -3.00 -14.95
N GLU A 114 -13.82 -2.76 -13.71
CA GLU A 114 -13.97 -1.42 -13.12
C GLU A 114 -12.68 -0.91 -12.46
N GLY A 115 -11.62 -1.73 -12.38
CA GLY A 115 -10.26 -1.29 -12.05
C GLY A 115 -9.96 -1.02 -10.58
N GLY A 116 -10.84 -1.45 -9.66
CA GLY A 116 -10.69 -1.23 -8.22
C GLY A 116 -11.12 0.18 -7.80
N TRP A 117 -10.43 0.75 -6.81
CA TRP A 117 -10.69 2.12 -6.34
C TRP A 117 -10.43 3.17 -7.45
N ASN A 118 -11.27 4.20 -7.52
CA ASN A 118 -11.21 5.25 -8.55
C ASN A 118 -11.13 6.65 -7.95
N VAL A 119 -10.19 6.87 -7.04
CA VAL A 119 -9.90 8.19 -6.47
C VAL A 119 -9.27 9.08 -7.55
N ASP A 120 -9.76 10.30 -7.68
CA ASP A 120 -9.14 11.33 -8.52
C ASP A 120 -7.88 11.89 -7.81
N ILE A 121 -6.74 11.25 -8.07
CA ILE A 121 -5.46 11.59 -7.44
C ILE A 121 -5.03 13.03 -7.77
N PRO A 122 -5.13 13.54 -9.01
CA PRO A 122 -4.85 14.96 -9.30
C PRO A 122 -5.69 15.93 -8.47
N ALA A 123 -7.01 15.73 -8.38
CA ALA A 123 -7.89 16.58 -7.58
C ALA A 123 -7.59 16.46 -6.08
N LEU A 124 -7.27 15.24 -5.61
CA LEU A 124 -6.89 15.01 -4.22
C LEU A 124 -5.56 15.70 -3.88
N ARG A 125 -4.57 15.64 -4.76
CA ARG A 125 -3.26 16.30 -4.57
C ARG A 125 -3.38 17.82 -4.58
N ALA A 126 -4.33 18.39 -5.32
CA ALA A 126 -4.63 19.82 -5.22
C ALA A 126 -5.15 20.22 -3.83
N GLN A 127 -5.86 19.32 -3.14
CA GLN A 127 -6.34 19.54 -1.76
C GLN A 127 -5.29 19.19 -0.71
N TYR A 128 -4.46 18.18 -0.98
CA TYR A 128 -3.42 17.67 -0.09
C TYR A 128 -2.08 17.61 -0.84
N PRO A 129 -1.35 18.74 -0.99
CA PRO A 129 -0.13 18.80 -1.79
C PRO A 129 1.00 17.89 -1.29
N GLU A 130 1.00 17.58 0.00
CA GLU A 130 1.97 16.70 0.68
C GLU A 130 1.71 15.20 0.46
N LEU A 131 0.66 14.84 -0.28
CA LEU A 131 0.30 13.45 -0.53
C LEU A 131 1.40 12.75 -1.34
N LYS A 132 1.94 11.66 -0.80
CA LYS A 132 3.12 11.01 -1.35
C LYS A 132 2.78 10.16 -2.57
N ASP A 133 3.52 10.36 -3.66
CA ASP A 133 3.67 9.35 -4.70
C ASP A 133 4.68 8.26 -4.30
N ARG A 134 4.84 7.24 -5.14
CA ARG A 134 5.77 6.13 -4.89
C ARG A 134 7.19 6.63 -4.61
N LYS A 135 7.68 7.64 -5.34
CA LYS A 135 9.07 8.08 -5.24
C LYS A 135 9.31 8.77 -3.91
N THR A 136 8.36 9.62 -3.52
CA THR A 136 8.39 10.35 -2.25
C THR A 136 8.36 9.35 -1.10
N PHE A 137 7.39 8.43 -1.08
CA PHE A 137 7.28 7.40 -0.05
C PHE A 137 8.55 6.54 0.10
N LEU A 138 9.09 6.01 -1.00
CA LEU A 138 10.29 5.16 -0.96
C LEU A 138 11.50 5.91 -0.38
N ARG A 139 11.67 7.18 -0.71
CA ARG A 139 12.78 8.00 -0.20
C ARG A 139 12.59 8.41 1.26
N THR A 140 11.39 8.85 1.63
CA THR A 140 11.18 9.48 2.95
C THR A 140 10.92 8.47 4.06
N GLU A 141 10.33 7.32 3.76
CA GLU A 141 9.85 6.38 4.79
C GLU A 141 10.52 5.00 4.71
N VAL A 142 10.97 4.58 3.53
CA VAL A 142 11.63 3.28 3.37
C VAL A 142 13.15 3.41 3.47
N GLN A 143 13.75 4.33 2.71
CA GLN A 143 15.20 4.52 2.70
C GLN A 143 15.74 5.03 4.05
N ASN A 144 15.05 5.98 4.67
CA ASN A 144 15.43 6.53 5.97
C ASN A 144 15.43 5.47 7.09
N THR A 145 14.49 4.51 7.04
CA THR A 145 14.41 3.42 8.04
C THR A 145 15.47 2.34 7.85
N THR A 146 16.07 2.25 6.65
CA THR A 146 17.08 1.22 6.34
C THR A 146 18.51 1.69 6.69
N SER A 147 18.70 2.98 6.97
CA SER A 147 20.01 3.59 7.26
C SER A 147 20.30 3.74 8.77
N SER A 148 19.44 3.21 9.62
CA SER A 148 19.47 3.28 11.09
C SER A 148 19.42 1.89 11.70
#